data_AF-A0A3M1ECW1-F1
#
_entry.id   AF-A0A3M1ECW1-F1
#
_cell.length_a   1.000
_cell.length_b   1.000
_cell.length_c   1.000
_cell.angle_alpha   90.00
_cell.angle_beta   90.00
_cell.angle_gamma   90.00
#
_symmetry.space_group_name_H-M   'P 1'
#
loop_
_entity.id
_entity.type
_entity.pdbx_description
1 polymer ?
#
loop_
_entity_poly.entity_id
_entity_poly.type
_entity_poly.pdbx_seq_one_letter_code
_entity_poly.pdbx_strand_id
1 'polypeptide(L)'
;MKVWIDRDTCTSNLSACLSCFGQLVITGVPDRACIMKYEDDGSEDMTVYMKSEGHEETIVIPKDKRELIAYEGWDKYVSFVPSFLKEFGLPATIEEYEGRE
;
A
#
# COMPACT_ATOMS: atom_id res chain seq x y z
N MET A 1 1.60 6.81 13.93
CA MET A 1 0.47 5.86 13.95
C MET A 1 0.84 4.56 13.23
N LYS A 2 0.24 3.44 13.61
CA LYS A 2 0.44 2.13 12.97
C LYS A 2 -0.86 1.58 12.41
N VAL A 3 -0.82 0.97 11.23
CA VAL A 3 -1.99 0.40 10.55
C VAL A 3 -1.65 -0.97 9.98
N TRP A 4 -2.54 -1.93 10.14
CA TRP A 4 -2.43 -3.27 9.57
C TRP A 4 -3.50 -3.45 8.50
N ILE A 5 -3.06 -3.76 7.29
CA ILE A 5 -3.90 -3.94 6.11
C ILE A 5 -3.76 -5.38 5.65
N ASP A 6 -4.87 -6.11 5.55
CA ASP A 6 -4.93 -7.40 4.85
C ASP A 6 -5.68 -7.19 3.52
N ARG A 7 -4.92 -7.02 2.45
CA ARG A 7 -5.45 -6.77 1.11
C ARG A 7 -6.21 -7.98 0.56
N ASP A 8 -5.88 -9.19 1.00
CA ASP A 8 -6.51 -10.43 0.51
C ASP A 8 -7.98 -10.54 0.95
N THR A 9 -8.39 -9.76 1.96
CA THR A 9 -9.78 -9.67 2.41
C THR A 9 -10.66 -8.79 1.54
N CYS A 10 -10.08 -8.02 0.61
CA CYS A 10 -10.80 -7.10 -0.26
C CYS A 10 -10.86 -7.63 -1.69
N THR A 11 -12.00 -7.47 -2.37
CA THR A 11 -12.16 -7.90 -3.77
C THR A 11 -12.19 -6.73 -4.76
N SER A 12 -11.89 -5.50 -4.31
CA SER A 12 -11.83 -4.33 -5.17
C SER A 12 -10.68 -4.42 -6.17
N ASN A 13 -10.69 -3.59 -7.23
CA ASN A 13 -9.57 -3.49 -8.18
C ASN A 13 -8.43 -2.61 -7.63
N LEU A 14 -7.31 -2.55 -8.36
CA LEU A 14 -6.14 -1.76 -7.97
C LEU A 14 -6.46 -0.28 -7.80
N SER A 15 -7.13 0.35 -8.77
CA SER A 15 -7.45 1.79 -8.72
C SER A 15 -8.23 2.17 -7.47
N ALA A 16 -9.22 1.35 -7.09
CA ALA A 16 -9.96 1.54 -5.85
C ALA A 16 -9.06 1.37 -4.62
N CYS A 17 -8.18 0.36 -4.63
CA CYS A 17 -7.23 0.14 -3.54
C CYS A 17 -6.25 1.31 -3.36
N LEU A 18 -5.70 1.84 -4.46
CA LEU A 18 -4.80 3.00 -4.43
C LEU A 18 -5.52 4.24 -3.90
N SER A 19 -6.75 4.48 -4.34
CA SER A 19 -7.57 5.59 -3.83
C SER A 19 -7.86 5.47 -2.33
N CYS A 20 -8.23 4.28 -1.86
CA CYS A 20 -8.47 4.03 -0.44
C CYS A 20 -7.19 4.22 0.41
N PHE A 21 -6.07 3.72 -0.08
CA PHE A 21 -4.77 3.88 0.57
C PHE A 21 -4.37 5.36 0.63
N GLY A 22 -4.50 6.11 -0.46
CA GLY A 22 -4.22 7.54 -0.48
C GLY A 22 -5.07 8.31 0.53
N GLN A 23 -6.37 8.00 0.61
CA GLN A 23 -7.25 8.61 1.61
C GLN A 23 -6.80 8.29 3.05
N LEU A 24 -6.45 7.04 3.33
CA LEU A 24 -5.90 6.62 4.63
C LEU A 24 -4.63 7.42 4.95
N VAL A 25 -3.69 7.52 4.03
CA VAL A 25 -2.39 8.20 4.24
C VAL A 25 -2.58 9.69 4.53
N ILE A 26 -3.48 10.36 3.80
CA ILE A 26 -3.77 11.78 3.99
C ILE A 26 -4.50 12.03 5.32
N THR A 27 -5.56 11.28 5.58
CA THR A 27 -6.47 11.57 6.70
C THR A 27 -6.06 10.91 8.00
N GLY A 28 -5.30 9.80 7.94
CA GLY A 28 -5.06 8.92 9.07
C GLY A 28 -6.32 8.20 9.56
N VAL A 29 -7.44 8.28 8.83
CA VAL A 29 -8.71 7.67 9.23
C VAL A 29 -8.86 6.30 8.57
N PRO A 30 -8.90 5.21 9.35
CA PRO A 30 -9.13 3.88 8.82
C PRO A 30 -10.63 3.68 8.56
N ASP A 31 -11.03 3.61 7.29
CA ASP A 31 -12.44 3.57 6.87
C ASP A 31 -12.77 2.42 5.90
N ARG A 32 -11.90 1.40 5.84
CA ARG A 32 -12.05 0.24 4.94
C ARG A 32 -11.94 -1.07 5.70
N ALA A 33 -12.72 -2.07 5.27
CA ALA A 33 -12.77 -3.39 5.88
C ALA A 33 -11.44 -4.15 5.80
N CYS A 34 -10.58 -3.86 4.81
CA CYS A 34 -9.24 -4.44 4.73
C CYS A 34 -8.25 -3.84 5.74
N ILE A 35 -8.61 -2.77 6.43
CA ILE A 35 -7.82 -2.20 7.52
C ILE A 35 -8.21 -2.93 8.80
N MET A 36 -7.43 -3.96 9.14
CA MET A 36 -7.76 -4.93 10.18
C MET A 36 -7.56 -4.37 11.59
N LYS A 37 -6.57 -3.50 11.74
CA LYS A 37 -6.21 -2.85 13.01
C LYS A 37 -5.58 -1.50 12.72
N TYR A 38 -5.77 -0.56 13.64
CA TYR A 38 -4.94 0.64 13.73
C TYR A 38 -4.63 0.94 15.19
N GLU A 39 -3.52 1.64 15.42
CA GLU A 39 -3.04 2.04 16.73
C GLU A 39 -2.38 3.41 16.61
N ASP A 40 -2.84 4.37 17.40
CA ASP A 40 -2.13 5.64 17.53
C ASP A 40 -1.02 5.47 18.57
N ASP A 41 0.23 5.53 18.10
CA ASP A 41 1.44 5.39 18.90
C ASP A 41 2.11 6.74 19.20
N GLY A 42 1.47 7.86 18.83
CA GLY A 42 2.00 9.21 19.01
C GLY A 42 3.13 9.59 18.04
N SER A 43 3.52 8.71 17.11
CA SER A 43 4.50 9.01 16.07
C SER A 43 3.91 9.92 15.00
N GLU A 44 4.70 10.89 14.52
CA GLU A 44 4.36 11.71 13.35
C GLU A 44 4.31 10.88 12.06
N ASP A 45 5.10 9.82 11.99
CA ASP A 45 5.14 8.91 10.85
C ASP A 45 4.01 7.89 10.92
N MET A 46 3.57 7.44 9.75
CA MET A 46 2.63 6.34 9.62
C MET A 46 3.37 5.08 9.23
N THR A 47 3.23 4.00 10.00
CA THR A 47 3.74 2.68 9.62
C THR A 47 2.58 1.81 9.15
N VAL A 48 2.66 1.31 7.92
CA VAL A 48 1.68 0.40 7.33
C VAL A 48 2.29 -0.99 7.24
N TYR A 49 1.68 -1.94 7.93
CA TYR A 49 1.95 -3.37 7.80
C TYR A 49 0.94 -3.93 6.80
N MET A 50 1.38 -4.28 5.59
CA MET A 50 0.52 -4.72 4.51
C MET A 50 0.74 -6.20 4.23
N LYS A 51 -0.34 -6.97 4.21
CA LYS A 51 -0.37 -8.32 3.68
C LYS A 51 -1.10 -8.32 2.34
N SER A 52 -0.53 -8.94 1.32
CA SER A 52 -1.16 -9.10 0.01
C SER A 52 -0.53 -10.28 -0.72
N GLU A 53 -1.34 -11.17 -1.26
CA GLU A 53 -0.91 -12.27 -2.13
C GLU A 53 0.14 -13.19 -1.46
N GLY A 54 0.05 -13.36 -0.14
CA GLY A 54 1.02 -14.12 0.64
C GLY A 54 2.34 -13.38 0.96
N HIS A 55 2.49 -12.14 0.50
CA HIS A 55 3.57 -11.24 0.88
C HIS A 55 3.19 -10.40 2.10
N GLU A 56 4.18 -10.10 2.94
CA GLU A 56 4.07 -9.16 4.05
C GLU A 56 5.11 -8.05 3.88
N GLU A 57 4.66 -6.80 3.96
CA GLU A 57 5.46 -5.61 3.74
C GLU A 57 5.27 -4.61 4.86
N THR A 58 6.34 -3.86 5.15
CA THR A 58 6.29 -2.74 6.11
C THR A 58 6.68 -1.46 5.41
N ILE A 59 5.72 -0.55 5.27
CA ILE A 59 5.92 0.75 4.65
C ILE A 59 5.94 1.81 5.76
N VAL A 60 7.08 2.50 5.92
CA VAL A 60 7.17 3.67 6.79
C VAL A 60 6.96 4.91 5.94
N ILE A 61 5.95 5.70 6.30
CA ILE A 61 5.48 6.88 5.57
C ILE A 61 5.79 8.11 6.43
N PRO A 62 6.88 8.84 6.10
CA PRO A 62 7.20 10.10 6.76
C PRO A 62 6.07 11.11 6.62
N LYS A 63 5.85 11.92 7.65
CA LYS A 63 4.78 12.95 7.65
C LYS A 63 4.87 13.90 6.45
N ASP A 64 6.07 14.32 6.07
CA ASP A 64 6.33 15.23 4.94
C ASP A 64 6.19 14.56 3.56
N LYS A 65 6.09 13.22 3.52
CA LYS A 65 5.92 12.45 2.27
C LYS A 65 4.51 11.91 2.08
N ARG A 66 3.59 12.14 3.01
CA ARG A 66 2.21 11.61 2.96
C ARG A 66 1.48 11.99 1.66
N GLU A 67 1.57 13.24 1.22
CA GLU A 67 0.91 13.69 -0.01
C GLU A 67 1.46 13.00 -1.26
N LEU A 68 2.79 12.88 -1.35
CA LEU A 68 3.44 12.21 -2.47
C LEU A 68 3.08 10.72 -2.51
N ILE A 69 3.20 10.04 -1.37
CA ILE A 69 2.91 8.60 -1.26
C ILE A 69 1.43 8.32 -1.52
N ALA A 70 0.53 9.20 -1.04
CA ALA A 70 -0.90 9.09 -1.33
C ALA A 70 -1.24 9.24 -2.81
N TYR A 71 -0.49 10.08 -3.53
CA TYR A 71 -0.64 10.26 -4.98
C TYR A 71 -0.04 9.09 -5.77
N GLU A 72 1.13 8.61 -5.36
CA GLU A 72 1.87 7.58 -6.10
C GLU A 72 1.31 6.17 -5.94
N GLY A 73 0.71 5.86 -4.79
CA GLY A 73 0.18 4.54 -4.49
C GLY A 73 1.18 3.64 -3.78
N TRP A 74 0.67 2.69 -2.99
CA TRP A 74 1.47 1.78 -2.17
C TRP A 74 2.27 0.76 -2.99
N ASP A 75 1.83 0.47 -4.22
CA ASP A 75 2.41 -0.52 -5.13
C ASP A 75 3.85 -0.20 -5.53
N LYS A 76 4.26 1.06 -5.42
CA LYS A 76 5.66 1.50 -5.64
C LYS A 76 6.58 1.31 -4.42
N TYR A 77 6.00 0.98 -3.26
CA TYR A 77 6.70 0.94 -1.98
C TYR A 77 6.76 -0.47 -1.38
N VAL A 78 6.39 -1.48 -2.16
CA VAL A 78 6.45 -2.90 -1.82
C VAL A 78 7.51 -3.60 -2.67
N SER A 79 8.03 -4.73 -2.21
CA SER A 79 9.08 -5.48 -2.93
C SER A 79 8.54 -6.50 -3.95
N PHE A 80 7.22 -6.64 -4.04
CA PHE A 80 6.56 -7.56 -4.97
C PHE A 80 5.72 -6.78 -6.00
N VAL A 81 5.45 -7.39 -7.16
CA VAL A 81 4.50 -6.83 -8.13
C VAL A 81 3.11 -7.39 -7.84
N PRO A 82 2.15 -6.56 -7.40
CA PRO A 82 0.77 -7.00 -7.19
C PRO A 82 0.20 -7.64 -8.45
N SER A 83 -0.52 -8.76 -8.31
CA SER A 83 -1.13 -9.45 -9.45
C SER A 83 -2.03 -8.55 -10.30
N PHE A 84 -2.63 -7.52 -9.71
CA PHE A 84 -3.41 -6.51 -10.42
C PHE A 84 -2.61 -5.74 -11.49
N LEU A 85 -1.29 -5.57 -11.32
CA LEU A 85 -0.43 -4.95 -12.33
C LEU A 85 -0.07 -5.92 -13.46
N LYS A 86 -0.06 -7.23 -13.18
CA LYS A 86 0.17 -8.27 -14.21
C LYS A 86 -0.95 -8.27 -15.26
N GLU A 87 -2.18 -7.92 -14.88
CA GLU A 87 -3.31 -7.77 -15.80
C GLU A 87 -3.09 -6.64 -16.84
N PHE A 88 -2.20 -5.69 -16.55
CA PHE A 88 -1.77 -4.64 -17.48
C PHE A 88 -0.52 -5.00 -18.30
N GLY A 89 -0.07 -6.27 -18.27
CA GLY A 89 1.10 -6.74 -19.02
C GLY A 89 2.45 -6.32 -18.39
N LEU A 90 2.43 -5.91 -17.12
CA LEU A 90 3.63 -5.58 -16.37
C LEU A 90 4.31 -6.87 -15.84
N PRO A 91 5.65 -6.87 -15.74
CA PRO A 91 6.42 -8.03 -15.30
C PRO A 91 6.08 -8.49 -13.88
N ALA A 92 6.47 -9.72 -13.52
CA ALA A 92 6.05 -10.34 -12.26
C ALA A 92 6.92 -9.94 -11.06
N THR A 93 8.10 -9.36 -11.29
CA THR A 93 8.99 -8.83 -10.25
C THR A 93 9.51 -7.43 -10.61
N ILE A 94 9.99 -6.69 -9.61
CA ILE A 94 10.67 -5.40 -9.82
C ILE A 94 11.96 -5.59 -10.63
N GLU A 95 12.70 -6.67 -10.39
CA GLU A 95 13.91 -7.01 -11.16
C GLU A 95 13.63 -7.16 -12.66
N GLU A 96 12.49 -7.76 -13.02
CA GLU A 96 12.05 -7.89 -14.41
C GLU A 96 11.55 -6.56 -15.02
N TYR A 97 11.13 -5.59 -14.19
CA TYR A 97 10.75 -4.24 -14.63
C TYR A 97 11.98 -3.37 -14.91
N GLU A 98 12.96 -3.39 -14.00
CA GLU A 98 14.22 -2.64 -14.14
C GLU A 98 15.14 -3.22 -15.22
N GLY A 99 14.97 -4.49 -15.61
CA GLY A 99 15.73 -5.13 -16.69
C GLY A 99 15.26 -4.84 -18.12
N ARG A 100 14.25 -3.98 -18.31
CA ARG A 100 13.79 -3.51 -19.64
C ARG A 100 14.43 -2.15 -19.96
N GLU A 101 15.70 -2.14 -20.33
CA GLU A 101 16.36 -1.01 -21.04
C GLU A 101 16.36 -1.21 -22.56
#